data_AF-A0A8J8SVN5-F1
#
_entry.id   AF-A0A8J8SVN5-F1
#
_cell.length_a   1.000
_cell.length_b   1.000
_cell.length_c   1.000
_cell.angle_alpha   90.00
_cell.angle_beta   90.00
_cell.angle_gamma   90.00
#
_symmetry.space_group_name_H-M   'P 1'
#
loop_
_entity.id
_entity.type
_entity.pdbx_description
1 polymer ?
#
loop_
_entity_poly.entity_id
_entity_poly.type
_entity_poly.pdbx_seq_one_letter_code
_entity_poly.pdbx_strand_id
1 'polypeptide(L)'
;MIFWFDRTLVPDPIENFREADYLKLNPYGIFSTVPLIVFAYMYQINMPIIYAELKTRDYATMNRVVLRGTNSAIIMYSLTGIFGYLTFVKMPQVLESQNILEAPYGNNLAMIIGSFAQFVSVLTSYPLCVLPCKEAVEEMFWKKTSILIDANDVDAKRPWGDERMSPRANFFVTLALCTASFILSLFLNTLGDALTIVGSTTNPVVGFIFPIMFYWKLTPDIPILSRQKIFSLIVAVLVIAISVIDLLNFFLYKED
;
A
#
# COMPACT_ATOMS: atom_id res chain seq x y z
N MET A 1 18.05 -19.69 24.32
CA MET A 1 16.74 -20.28 24.63
C MET A 1 15.86 -20.09 23.40
N ILE A 2 15.22 -21.13 22.90
CA ILE A 2 14.40 -21.06 21.67
C ILE A 2 13.24 -20.09 21.95
N PHE A 3 13.06 -19.07 21.10
CA PHE A 3 12.08 -17.97 21.23
C PHE A 3 10.71 -18.40 21.76
N TRP A 4 10.20 -19.53 21.29
CA TRP A 4 8.90 -20.09 21.65
C TRP A 4 8.75 -20.56 23.11
N PHE A 5 9.86 -20.83 23.80
CA PHE A 5 9.85 -21.35 25.18
C PHE A 5 10.18 -20.28 26.22
N ASP A 6 10.56 -19.09 25.79
CA ASP A 6 10.84 -17.99 26.71
C ASP A 6 9.53 -17.31 27.10
N ARG A 7 9.01 -17.68 28.28
CA ARG A 7 7.74 -17.15 28.83
C ARG A 7 7.78 -15.69 29.23
N THR A 8 8.97 -15.07 29.24
CA THR A 8 9.11 -13.62 29.44
C THR A 8 8.89 -12.84 28.14
N LEU A 9 9.13 -13.47 26.99
CA LEU A 9 9.04 -12.87 25.65
C LEU A 9 7.82 -13.33 24.86
N VAL A 10 7.39 -14.58 25.06
CA VAL A 10 6.18 -15.16 24.49
C VAL A 10 5.30 -15.57 25.67
N PRO A 11 4.37 -14.70 26.11
CA PRO A 11 3.50 -14.98 27.25
C PRO A 11 2.66 -16.24 26.97
N ASP A 12 2.20 -16.90 28.03
CA ASP A 12 1.54 -18.20 27.91
C ASP A 12 0.29 -18.10 27.00
N PRO A 13 0.27 -18.82 25.84
CA PRO A 13 -0.77 -18.63 24.83
C PRO A 13 -2.16 -19.03 25.35
N ILE A 14 -2.23 -19.97 26.29
CA ILE A 14 -3.49 -20.41 26.91
C ILE A 14 -4.04 -19.34 27.85
N GLU A 15 -3.16 -18.63 28.56
CA GLU A 15 -3.54 -17.56 29.49
C GLU A 15 -3.98 -16.32 28.71
N ASN A 16 -3.22 -15.93 27.69
CA ASN A 16 -3.58 -14.85 26.79
C ASN A 16 -4.88 -15.11 26.03
N PHE A 17 -5.16 -16.36 25.65
CA PHE A 17 -6.44 -16.71 25.02
C PHE A 17 -7.62 -16.56 26.00
N ARG A 18 -7.42 -16.78 27.30
CA ARG A 18 -8.47 -16.61 28.31
C ARG A 18 -8.73 -15.14 28.64
N GLU A 19 -7.69 -14.32 28.63
CA GLU A 19 -7.78 -12.88 28.92
C GLU A 19 -8.00 -12.03 27.67
N ALA A 20 -8.06 -12.63 26.49
CA ALA A 20 -8.29 -11.91 25.25
C ALA A 20 -9.68 -11.26 25.23
N ASP A 21 -9.68 -9.93 25.14
CA ASP A 21 -10.87 -9.20 24.76
C ASP A 21 -11.08 -9.36 23.25
N TYR A 22 -12.01 -10.23 22.86
CA TYR A 22 -12.24 -10.56 21.45
C TYR A 22 -12.93 -9.45 20.66
N LEU A 23 -13.68 -8.56 21.33
CA LEU A 23 -14.47 -7.51 20.70
C LEU A 23 -14.40 -6.20 21.49
N LYS A 24 -13.51 -5.30 21.09
CA LYS A 24 -13.48 -3.89 21.53
C LYS A 24 -13.95 -2.98 20.41
N LEU A 25 -15.23 -2.64 20.40
CA LEU A 25 -15.80 -1.71 19.42
C LEU A 25 -15.58 -0.26 19.89
N ASN A 26 -14.37 0.26 19.65
CA ASN A 26 -14.09 1.69 19.84
C ASN A 26 -14.18 2.40 18.47
N PRO A 27 -15.08 3.39 18.29
CA PRO A 27 -15.18 4.14 17.03
C PRO A 27 -13.84 4.74 16.59
N TYR A 28 -13.06 5.28 17.53
CA TYR A 28 -11.74 5.85 17.22
C TYR A 28 -10.77 4.80 16.67
N GLY A 29 -10.74 3.61 17.29
CA GLY A 29 -9.91 2.50 16.82
C GLY A 29 -10.34 1.95 15.46
N ILE A 30 -11.63 1.99 15.14
CA ILE A 30 -12.14 1.61 13.81
C ILE A 30 -11.63 2.61 12.76
N PHE A 31 -11.77 3.92 13.02
CA PHE A 31 -11.31 4.95 12.10
C PHE A 31 -9.78 4.94 11.93
N SER A 32 -8.99 4.65 12.96
CA SER A 32 -7.53 4.54 12.83
C SER A 32 -7.07 3.28 12.09
N THR A 33 -7.86 2.20 12.12
CA THR A 33 -7.49 0.90 11.51
C THR A 33 -7.91 0.80 10.05
N VAL A 34 -9.03 1.42 9.66
CA VAL A 34 -9.54 1.37 8.28
C VAL A 34 -8.48 1.80 7.24
N PRO A 35 -7.76 2.92 7.41
CA PRO A 35 -6.72 3.34 6.47
C PRO A 35 -5.57 2.33 6.35
N LEU A 36 -5.19 1.71 7.47
CA LEU A 36 -4.15 0.68 7.49
C LEU A 36 -4.57 -0.56 6.69
N ILE A 37 -5.83 -0.99 6.82
CA ILE A 37 -6.38 -2.11 6.04
C ILE A 37 -6.47 -1.73 4.56
N VAL A 38 -6.98 -0.56 4.23
CA VAL A 38 -7.06 -0.08 2.83
C VAL A 38 -5.67 -0.02 2.21
N PHE A 39 -4.67 0.45 2.98
CA PHE A 39 -3.27 0.43 2.57
C PHE A 39 -2.74 -0.99 2.36
N ALA A 40 -2.99 -1.92 3.28
CA ALA A 40 -2.51 -3.30 3.19
C ALA A 40 -3.04 -4.04 1.94
N TYR A 41 -4.24 -3.68 1.48
CA TYR A 41 -4.84 -4.24 0.26
C TYR A 41 -4.66 -3.36 -0.98
N MET A 42 -3.77 -2.36 -0.93
CA MET A 42 -3.40 -1.54 -2.08
C MET A 42 -2.46 -2.31 -3.02
N TYR A 43 -2.98 -2.91 -4.08
CA TYR A 43 -2.20 -3.54 -5.14
C TYR A 43 -2.53 -3.02 -6.55
N GLN A 44 -3.45 -2.06 -6.66
CA GLN A 44 -3.98 -1.55 -7.92
C GLN A 44 -2.88 -0.99 -8.83
N ILE A 45 -1.87 -0.34 -8.26
CA ILE A 45 -0.70 0.19 -8.99
C ILE A 45 0.09 -0.88 -9.72
N ASN A 46 0.10 -2.11 -9.20
CA ASN A 46 0.87 -3.23 -9.76
C ASN A 46 0.03 -4.05 -10.76
N MET A 47 -1.29 -3.82 -10.82
CA MET A 47 -2.20 -4.56 -11.71
C MET A 47 -1.81 -4.49 -13.19
N PRO A 48 -1.44 -3.32 -13.76
CA PRO A 48 -1.05 -3.26 -15.17
C PRO A 48 0.25 -4.02 -15.46
N ILE A 49 1.22 -4.00 -14.54
CA ILE A 49 2.50 -4.71 -14.67
C ILE A 49 2.24 -6.22 -14.63
N ILE A 50 1.48 -6.69 -13.64
CA ILE A 50 1.10 -8.11 -13.53
C ILE A 50 0.37 -8.56 -14.79
N TYR A 51 -0.57 -7.75 -15.30
CA TYR A 51 -1.33 -8.06 -16.51
C TYR A 51 -0.43 -8.15 -17.76
N ALA A 52 0.57 -7.28 -17.88
CA ALA A 52 1.50 -7.28 -19.00
C ALA A 52 2.37 -8.56 -19.04
N GLU A 53 2.69 -9.10 -17.87
CA GLU A 53 3.48 -10.33 -17.66
C GLU A 53 2.65 -11.63 -17.75
N LEU A 54 1.32 -11.55 -17.81
CA LEU A 54 0.49 -12.75 -17.98
C LEU A 54 0.75 -13.41 -19.33
N LYS A 55 0.92 -14.74 -19.30
CA LYS A 55 1.03 -15.58 -20.51
C LYS A 55 -0.17 -15.38 -21.46
N THR A 56 -1.37 -15.23 -20.90
CA THR A 56 -2.58 -14.90 -21.65
C THR A 56 -3.22 -13.66 -21.04
N ARG A 57 -3.26 -12.58 -21.85
CA ARG A 57 -3.81 -11.28 -21.48
C ARG A 57 -5.33 -11.29 -21.62
N ASP A 58 -6.00 -11.96 -20.68
CA ASP A 58 -7.45 -12.04 -20.63
C ASP A 58 -7.97 -11.63 -19.25
N TYR A 59 -9.16 -11.03 -19.22
CA TYR A 59 -9.83 -10.59 -18.00
C TYR A 59 -10.07 -11.76 -17.04
N ALA A 60 -10.50 -12.94 -17.52
CA ALA A 60 -10.77 -14.07 -16.66
C ALA A 60 -9.49 -14.65 -16.03
N THR A 61 -8.37 -14.59 -16.74
CA THR A 61 -7.05 -14.97 -16.20
C THR A 61 -6.59 -13.99 -15.14
N MET A 62 -6.67 -12.67 -15.42
CA MET A 62 -6.30 -11.63 -14.46
C MET A 62 -7.15 -11.71 -13.19
N ASN A 63 -8.47 -11.85 -13.33
CA ASN A 63 -9.38 -11.96 -12.19
C ASN A 63 -9.05 -13.17 -11.30
N ARG A 64 -8.66 -14.32 -11.89
CA ARG A 64 -8.20 -15.49 -11.11
C ARG A 64 -6.91 -15.22 -10.36
N VAL A 65 -5.97 -14.49 -10.94
CA VAL A 65 -4.71 -14.12 -10.28
C VAL A 65 -4.99 -13.20 -9.10
N VAL A 66 -5.81 -12.17 -9.30
CA VAL A 66 -6.22 -11.22 -8.25
C VAL A 66 -6.95 -11.94 -7.12
N LEU A 67 -7.92 -12.81 -7.44
CA LEU A 67 -8.69 -13.52 -6.43
C LEU A 67 -7.80 -14.45 -5.59
N ARG A 68 -6.90 -15.20 -6.24
CA ARG A 68 -5.95 -16.08 -5.52
C ARG A 68 -4.98 -15.29 -4.67
N GLY A 69 -4.42 -14.19 -5.19
CA GLY A 69 -3.52 -13.30 -4.46
C GLY A 69 -4.20 -12.68 -3.24
N THR A 70 -5.39 -12.11 -3.43
CA THR A 70 -6.18 -11.49 -2.35
C THR A 70 -6.52 -12.50 -1.27
N ASN A 71 -6.98 -13.71 -1.63
CA ASN A 71 -7.30 -14.76 -0.66
C ASN A 71 -6.05 -15.20 0.13
N SER A 72 -4.89 -15.32 -0.53
CA SER A 72 -3.64 -15.62 0.18
C SER A 72 -3.23 -14.52 1.15
N ALA A 73 -3.39 -13.25 0.77
CA ALA A 73 -3.11 -12.11 1.63
C ALA A 73 -4.06 -12.05 2.84
N ILE A 74 -5.36 -12.31 2.65
CA ILE A 74 -6.34 -12.42 3.75
C ILE A 74 -5.91 -13.47 4.76
N ILE A 75 -5.52 -14.67 4.31
CA ILE A 75 -5.07 -15.73 5.22
C ILE A 75 -3.82 -15.30 5.98
N MET A 76 -2.81 -14.77 5.29
CA MET A 76 -1.55 -14.36 5.92
C MET A 76 -1.74 -13.22 6.92
N TYR A 77 -2.43 -12.14 6.52
CA TYR A 77 -2.69 -11.00 7.41
C TYR A 77 -3.58 -11.37 8.59
N SER A 78 -4.57 -12.24 8.40
CA SER A 78 -5.41 -12.71 9.52
C SER A 78 -4.59 -13.53 10.51
N LEU A 79 -3.75 -14.47 10.02
CA LEU A 79 -2.88 -15.25 10.91
C LEU A 79 -1.91 -14.34 11.67
N THR A 80 -1.21 -13.45 10.97
CA THR A 80 -0.27 -12.50 11.61
C THR A 80 -0.97 -11.58 12.60
N GLY A 81 -2.15 -11.06 12.27
CA GLY A 81 -2.94 -10.20 13.16
C GLY A 81 -3.44 -10.93 14.40
N ILE A 82 -3.98 -12.15 14.25
CA ILE A 82 -4.46 -12.95 15.38
C ILE A 82 -3.32 -13.34 16.31
N PHE A 83 -2.23 -13.89 15.77
CA PHE A 83 -1.08 -14.27 16.60
C PHE A 83 -0.39 -13.06 17.22
N GLY A 84 -0.24 -11.96 16.47
CA GLY A 84 0.31 -10.71 16.99
C GLY A 84 -0.50 -10.17 18.16
N TYR A 85 -1.83 -10.10 18.02
CA TYR A 85 -2.71 -9.65 19.10
C TYR A 85 -2.65 -10.57 20.32
N LEU A 86 -2.78 -11.89 20.10
CA LEU A 86 -2.76 -12.87 21.19
C LEU A 86 -1.42 -12.88 21.93
N THR A 87 -0.29 -12.61 21.27
CA THR A 87 1.01 -12.54 21.95
C THR A 87 1.12 -11.30 22.86
N PHE A 88 0.59 -10.15 22.45
CA PHE A 88 0.79 -8.88 23.15
C PHE A 88 -0.44 -8.35 23.90
N VAL A 89 -1.46 -9.18 24.10
CA VAL A 89 -2.73 -8.76 24.73
C VAL A 89 -2.56 -8.11 26.11
N LYS A 90 -1.55 -8.52 26.88
CA LYS A 90 -1.22 -7.98 28.22
C LYS A 90 -0.28 -6.76 28.20
N MET A 91 0.16 -6.33 27.02
CA MET A 91 1.15 -5.26 26.83
C MET A 91 0.53 -4.10 26.01
N PRO A 92 -0.24 -3.21 26.64
CA PRO A 92 -0.95 -2.14 25.93
C PRO A 92 0.00 -1.22 25.15
N GLN A 93 1.22 -0.98 25.64
CA GLN A 93 2.21 -0.15 24.95
C GLN A 93 2.62 -0.72 23.58
N VAL A 94 2.62 -2.05 23.43
CA VAL A 94 2.95 -2.73 22.17
C VAL A 94 1.76 -2.72 21.22
N LEU A 95 0.54 -2.85 21.75
CA LEU A 95 -0.68 -2.80 20.94
C LEU A 95 -0.95 -1.42 20.34
N GLU A 96 -0.50 -0.37 21.02
CA GLU A 96 -0.56 1.01 20.51
C GLU A 96 0.56 1.32 19.50
N SER A 97 1.65 0.55 19.52
CA SER A 97 2.71 0.67 18.52
C SER A 97 2.24 0.15 17.15
N GLN A 98 2.47 0.94 16.10
CA GLN A 98 2.15 0.53 14.73
C GLN A 98 3.24 -0.35 14.11
N ASN A 99 4.28 -0.67 14.88
CA ASN A 99 5.41 -1.49 14.49
C ASN A 99 5.66 -2.56 15.55
N ILE A 100 5.27 -3.79 15.24
CA ILE A 100 5.40 -4.92 16.15
C ILE A 100 6.84 -5.18 16.59
N LEU A 101 7.85 -4.79 15.80
CA LEU A 101 9.27 -4.98 16.11
C LEU A 101 9.78 -4.07 17.24
N GLU A 102 9.03 -3.05 17.64
CA GLU A 102 9.35 -2.17 18.76
C GLU A 102 8.98 -2.77 20.12
N ALA A 103 8.33 -3.94 20.15
CA ALA A 103 8.03 -4.62 21.40
C ALA A 103 9.31 -4.95 22.19
N PRO A 104 9.24 -5.05 23.52
CA PRO A 104 10.40 -5.33 24.38
C PRO A 104 10.85 -6.79 24.27
N TYR A 105 11.45 -7.16 23.15
CA TYR A 105 11.89 -8.53 22.84
C TYR A 105 13.18 -8.98 23.53
N GLY A 106 13.84 -8.11 24.29
CA GLY A 106 15.15 -8.39 24.87
C GLY A 106 16.22 -8.74 23.81
N ASN A 107 17.32 -9.37 24.24
CA ASN A 107 18.42 -9.76 23.35
C ASN A 107 18.19 -11.14 22.72
N ASN A 108 17.03 -11.35 22.07
CA ASN A 108 16.69 -12.63 21.47
C ASN A 108 17.24 -12.76 20.05
N LEU A 109 18.04 -13.80 19.80
CA LEU A 109 18.65 -14.06 18.50
C LEU A 109 17.60 -14.19 17.37
N ALA A 110 16.44 -14.79 17.64
CA ALA A 110 15.40 -14.96 16.63
C ALA A 110 14.83 -13.61 16.16
N MET A 111 14.64 -12.67 17.09
CA MET A 111 14.14 -11.33 16.77
C MET A 111 15.20 -10.48 16.07
N ILE A 112 16.47 -10.61 16.45
CA ILE A 112 17.58 -9.97 15.73
C ILE A 112 17.64 -10.46 14.28
N ILE A 113 17.53 -11.77 14.06
CA ILE A 113 17.49 -12.36 12.72
C ILE A 113 16.26 -11.84 11.95
N GLY A 114 15.09 -11.79 12.60
CA GLY A 114 13.86 -11.26 11.99
C GLY A 114 13.98 -9.80 11.57
N SER A 115 14.49 -8.93 12.44
CA SER A 115 14.72 -7.52 12.15
C SER A 115 15.76 -7.32 11.05
N PHE A 116 16.82 -8.12 11.04
CA PHE A 116 17.83 -8.08 9.97
C PHE A 116 17.24 -8.56 8.63
N ALA A 117 16.44 -9.62 8.62
CA ALA A 117 15.76 -10.08 7.42
C ALA A 117 14.78 -9.02 6.87
N GLN A 118 14.03 -8.34 7.75
CA GLN A 118 13.16 -7.22 7.38
C GLN A 118 13.96 -6.06 6.79
N PHE A 119 15.11 -5.72 7.38
CA PHE A 119 16.01 -4.71 6.84
C PHE A 119 16.49 -5.05 5.42
N VAL A 120 16.97 -6.27 5.19
CA VAL A 120 17.41 -6.73 3.85
C VAL A 120 16.25 -6.74 2.86
N SER A 121 15.06 -7.14 3.29
CA SER A 121 13.84 -7.12 2.47
C SER A 121 13.50 -5.71 1.99
N VAL A 122 13.47 -4.72 2.90
CA VAL A 122 13.20 -3.32 2.56
C VAL A 122 14.31 -2.73 1.67
N LEU A 123 15.58 -3.02 1.98
CA LEU A 123 16.72 -2.58 1.18
C LEU A 123 16.62 -3.08 -0.27
N THR A 124 16.20 -4.33 -0.45
CA THR A 124 16.04 -4.95 -1.78
C THR A 124 14.78 -4.46 -2.50
N SER A 125 13.72 -4.15 -1.75
CA SER A 125 12.45 -3.67 -2.31
C SER A 125 12.51 -2.22 -2.78
N TYR A 126 13.31 -1.39 -2.11
CA TYR A 126 13.39 0.05 -2.40
C TYR A 126 13.78 0.34 -3.87
N PRO A 127 14.83 -0.27 -4.46
CA PRO A 127 15.12 -0.12 -5.89
C PRO A 127 13.95 -0.50 -6.80
N LEU A 128 13.22 -1.56 -6.49
CA LEU A 128 12.07 -2.01 -7.27
C LEU A 128 10.93 -1.00 -7.26
N CYS A 129 10.75 -0.25 -6.17
CA CYS A 129 9.80 0.85 -6.08
C CYS A 129 10.26 2.13 -6.79
N VAL A 130 11.57 2.41 -6.81
CA VAL A 130 12.12 3.59 -7.49
C VAL A 130 12.06 3.45 -9.02
N LEU A 131 12.17 2.25 -9.56
CA LEU A 131 12.11 1.99 -11.00
C LEU A 131 10.84 2.55 -11.68
N PRO A 132 9.61 2.21 -11.26
CA PRO A 132 8.40 2.77 -11.86
C PRO A 132 8.29 4.28 -11.65
N CYS A 133 8.77 4.83 -10.52
CA CYS A 133 8.82 6.28 -10.31
C CYS A 133 9.74 6.96 -11.33
N LYS A 134 10.91 6.37 -11.59
CA LYS A 134 11.86 6.87 -12.59
C LYS A 134 11.26 6.76 -14.00
N GLU A 135 10.62 5.65 -14.33
CA GLU A 135 9.93 5.47 -15.61
C GLU A 135 8.84 6.53 -15.80
N ALA A 136 8.08 6.87 -14.77
CA ALA A 136 7.10 7.95 -14.83
C ALA A 136 7.74 9.33 -15.07
N VAL A 137 8.88 9.63 -14.43
CA VAL A 137 9.63 10.88 -14.68
C VAL A 137 10.18 10.92 -16.11
N GLU A 138 10.77 9.81 -16.57
CA GLU A 138 11.27 9.69 -17.95
C GLU A 138 10.14 9.86 -18.99
N GLU A 139 8.97 9.29 -18.71
CA GLU A 139 7.75 9.46 -19.51
C GLU A 139 7.31 10.93 -19.57
N MET A 140 7.31 11.64 -18.44
CA MET A 140 6.82 13.02 -18.36
C MET A 140 7.74 14.03 -19.04
N PHE A 141 9.06 13.82 -18.99
CA PHE A 141 10.04 14.84 -19.42
C PHE A 141 10.74 14.50 -20.73
N TRP A 142 10.94 13.22 -21.07
CA TRP A 142 11.71 12.79 -22.24
C TRP A 142 10.86 12.17 -23.33
N LYS A 143 9.82 11.42 -22.99
CA LYS A 143 8.88 10.96 -24.01
C LYS A 143 7.93 12.09 -24.36
N LYS A 144 8.18 12.77 -25.48
CA LYS A 144 7.13 13.57 -26.13
C LYS A 144 5.97 12.64 -26.42
N THR A 145 4.91 12.72 -25.62
CA THR A 145 3.64 12.09 -25.97
C THR A 145 3.21 12.66 -27.32
N SER A 146 3.39 11.91 -28.40
CA SER A 146 2.75 12.18 -29.67
C SER A 146 1.25 11.93 -29.48
N ILE A 147 0.53 12.89 -28.89
CA ILE A 147 -0.95 12.91 -28.77
C ILE A 147 -1.59 13.21 -30.16
N LEU A 148 -0.89 12.91 -31.25
CA LEU A 148 -1.45 12.89 -32.59
C LEU A 148 -1.57 11.42 -32.98
N ILE A 149 -2.68 10.82 -32.59
CA ILE A 149 -3.12 9.52 -33.07
C ILE A 149 -3.39 9.68 -34.56
N ASP A 150 -2.44 9.29 -35.41
CA ASP A 150 -2.73 9.03 -36.82
C ASP A 150 -3.33 7.62 -36.90
N ALA A 151 -4.64 7.55 -37.10
CA ALA A 151 -5.45 6.34 -36.97
C ALA A 151 -5.27 5.32 -38.13
N ASN A 152 -4.33 5.57 -39.04
CA ASN A 152 -4.15 4.79 -40.26
C ASN A 152 -2.90 3.91 -40.31
N ASP A 153 -2.06 3.90 -39.27
CA ASP A 153 -0.86 3.08 -39.26
C ASP A 153 -1.04 1.81 -38.40
N VAL A 154 -1.36 0.70 -39.06
CA VAL A 154 -1.53 -0.63 -38.44
C VAL A 154 -0.18 -1.20 -37.98
N ASP A 155 0.94 -0.60 -38.40
CA ASP A 155 2.31 -0.94 -38.00
C ASP A 155 2.89 0.08 -37.01
N ALA A 156 2.08 0.58 -36.07
CA ALA A 156 2.57 1.31 -34.92
C ALA A 156 3.50 0.41 -34.08
N LYS A 157 4.80 0.41 -34.44
CA LYS A 157 5.91 0.11 -33.54
C LYS A 157 5.57 0.74 -32.20
N ARG A 158 5.71 -0.05 -31.13
CA ARG A 158 5.39 0.33 -29.74
C ARG A 158 5.54 1.86 -29.54
N PRO A 159 4.55 2.57 -28.99
CA PRO A 159 4.55 4.04 -28.92
C PRO A 159 5.65 4.63 -28.04
N TRP A 160 6.51 3.79 -27.46
CA TRP A 160 7.67 4.15 -26.69
C TRP A 160 8.86 4.35 -27.64
N GLY A 161 9.05 5.58 -28.11
CA GLY A 161 10.25 5.96 -28.84
C GLY A 161 11.52 5.60 -28.06
N ASP A 162 12.54 5.14 -28.79
CA ASP A 162 13.87 4.72 -28.29
C ASP A 162 14.70 5.86 -27.66
N GLU A 163 14.09 7.02 -27.35
CA GLU A 163 14.74 8.12 -26.63
C GLU A 163 14.78 7.82 -25.13
N ARG A 164 15.63 6.86 -24.76
CA ARG A 164 15.95 6.58 -23.35
C ARG A 164 16.68 7.77 -22.73
N MET A 165 16.34 8.05 -21.48
CA MET A 165 17.01 9.06 -20.66
C MET A 165 18.53 8.82 -20.65
N SER A 166 19.30 9.90 -20.89
CA SER A 166 20.77 9.85 -20.84
C SER A 166 21.28 9.28 -19.51
N PRO A 167 22.37 8.49 -19.49
CA PRO A 167 22.91 7.91 -18.25
C PRO A 167 23.16 8.94 -17.13
N ARG A 168 23.54 10.17 -17.49
CA ARG A 168 23.74 11.27 -16.52
C ARG A 168 22.41 11.74 -15.92
N ALA A 169 21.41 11.95 -16.77
CA ALA A 169 20.07 12.33 -16.32
C ALA A 169 19.47 11.24 -15.44
N ASN A 170 19.66 9.96 -15.79
CA ASN A 170 19.23 8.83 -14.98
C ASN A 170 19.84 8.84 -13.57
N PHE A 171 21.15 9.08 -13.47
CA PHE A 171 21.83 9.20 -12.18
C PHE A 171 21.23 10.34 -11.33
N PHE A 172 21.06 11.53 -11.91
CA PHE A 172 20.52 12.68 -11.18
C PHE A 172 19.05 12.51 -10.79
N VAL A 173 18.21 11.94 -11.65
CA VAL A 173 16.80 11.65 -11.33
C VAL A 173 16.72 10.64 -10.20
N THR A 174 17.49 9.56 -10.29
CA THR A 174 17.49 8.53 -9.22
C THR A 174 17.99 9.12 -7.90
N LEU A 175 19.07 9.92 -7.93
CA LEU A 175 19.57 10.62 -6.76
C LEU A 175 18.52 11.56 -6.17
N ALA A 176 17.84 12.36 -7.01
CA ALA A 176 16.80 13.28 -6.58
C ALA A 176 15.61 12.54 -5.94
N LEU A 177 15.16 11.43 -6.53
CA LEU A 177 14.11 10.58 -5.95
C LEU A 177 14.53 10.01 -4.59
N CYS A 178 15.77 9.51 -4.47
CA CYS A 178 16.29 9.01 -3.20
C CYS A 178 16.41 10.10 -2.14
N THR A 179 16.93 11.26 -2.49
CA THR A 179 17.05 12.40 -1.58
C THR A 179 15.69 12.92 -1.15
N ALA A 180 14.71 13.00 -2.06
CA ALA A 180 13.35 13.40 -1.73
C ALA A 180 12.69 12.43 -0.73
N SER A 181 12.80 11.12 -0.97
CA SER A 181 12.32 10.08 -0.05
C SER A 181 12.99 10.18 1.33
N PHE A 182 14.31 10.41 1.35
CA PHE A 182 15.06 10.59 2.59
C PHE A 182 14.61 11.84 3.36
N ILE A 183 14.47 12.98 2.67
CA ILE A 183 13.98 14.22 3.29
C ILE A 183 12.58 14.01 3.87
N LEU A 184 11.68 13.36 3.14
CA LEU A 184 10.33 13.05 3.64
C LEU A 184 10.38 12.19 4.90
N SER A 185 11.29 11.22 4.96
CA SER A 185 11.46 10.36 6.14
C SER A 185 11.90 11.11 7.39
N LEU A 186 12.57 12.27 7.26
CA LEU A 186 12.95 13.10 8.41
C LEU A 186 11.75 13.80 9.08
N PHE A 187 10.60 13.90 8.39
CA PHE A 187 9.40 14.56 8.91
C PHE A 187 8.36 13.58 9.48
N LEU A 188 8.59 12.29 9.35
CA LEU A 188 7.67 11.23 9.78
C LEU A 188 8.27 10.52 11.00
N ASN A 189 7.56 10.61 12.13
CA ASN A 189 8.06 10.09 13.41
C ASN A 189 7.79 8.60 13.58
N THR A 190 6.73 8.10 12.95
CA THR A 190 6.29 6.70 13.06
C THR A 190 6.01 6.09 11.69
N LEU A 191 6.03 4.76 11.63
CA LEU A 191 5.65 4.03 10.42
C LEU A 191 4.20 4.32 10.02
N GLY A 192 3.26 4.29 10.96
CA GLY A 192 1.87 4.48 10.59
C GLY A 192 1.48 5.93 10.32
N ASP A 193 2.27 6.93 10.74
CA ASP A 193 2.15 8.29 10.19
C ASP A 193 2.32 8.27 8.67
N ALA A 194 3.38 7.61 8.19
CA ALA A 194 3.65 7.47 6.77
C ALA A 194 2.52 6.73 6.05
N LEU A 195 2.04 5.63 6.64
CA LEU A 195 0.93 4.83 6.09
C LEU A 195 -0.38 5.60 6.07
N THR A 196 -0.65 6.43 7.08
CA THR A 196 -1.87 7.24 7.18
C THR A 196 -1.88 8.33 6.12
N ILE A 197 -0.77 9.05 5.93
CA ILE A 197 -0.66 10.09 4.89
C ILE A 197 -0.84 9.47 3.51
N VAL A 198 -0.10 8.40 3.18
CA VAL A 198 -0.20 7.75 1.86
C VAL A 198 -1.57 7.10 1.66
N GLY A 199 -2.11 6.48 2.71
CA GLY A 199 -3.40 5.80 2.75
C GLY A 199 -4.60 6.74 2.62
N SER A 200 -4.48 7.99 3.06
CA SER A 200 -5.54 9.01 2.93
C SER A 200 -5.42 9.84 1.65
N THR A 201 -4.23 9.94 1.04
CA THR A 201 -3.99 10.80 -0.13
C THR A 201 -3.86 10.03 -1.44
N THR A 202 -2.73 9.35 -1.66
CA THR A 202 -2.38 8.69 -2.92
C THR A 202 -3.26 7.46 -3.15
N ASN A 203 -3.46 6.65 -2.12
CA ASN A 203 -4.17 5.38 -2.26
C ASN A 203 -5.63 5.53 -2.70
N PRO A 204 -6.41 6.45 -2.11
CA PRO A 204 -7.79 6.69 -2.50
C PRO A 204 -7.91 7.19 -3.94
N VAL A 205 -7.00 8.09 -4.34
CA VAL A 205 -6.97 8.63 -5.71
C VAL A 205 -6.70 7.53 -6.73
N VAL A 206 -5.67 6.72 -6.52
CA VAL A 206 -5.28 5.69 -7.50
C VAL A 206 -6.22 4.47 -7.45
N GLY A 207 -6.64 4.06 -6.26
CA GLY A 207 -7.45 2.85 -6.06
C GLY A 207 -8.91 3.03 -6.42
N PHE A 208 -9.46 4.24 -6.30
CA PHE A 208 -10.90 4.50 -6.51
C PHE A 208 -11.15 5.63 -7.50
N ILE A 209 -10.57 6.82 -7.29
CA ILE A 209 -10.93 8.01 -8.07
C ILE A 209 -10.54 7.85 -9.55
N PHE A 210 -9.31 7.42 -9.86
CA PHE A 210 -8.88 7.18 -11.25
C PHE A 210 -9.71 6.11 -11.96
N PRO A 211 -9.92 4.90 -11.41
CA PRO A 211 -10.82 3.91 -12.00
C PRO A 211 -12.23 4.43 -12.27
N ILE A 212 -12.81 5.21 -11.35
CA ILE A 212 -14.15 5.79 -11.51
C ILE A 212 -14.16 6.80 -12.66
N MET A 213 -13.15 7.68 -12.73
CA MET A 213 -13.04 8.64 -13.83
C MET A 213 -12.86 7.95 -15.19
N PHE A 214 -12.02 6.92 -15.27
CA PHE A 214 -11.85 6.15 -16.50
C PHE A 214 -13.13 5.41 -16.89
N TYR A 215 -13.84 4.82 -15.92
CA TYR A 215 -15.12 4.16 -16.16
C TYR A 215 -16.15 5.12 -16.76
N TRP A 216 -16.27 6.35 -16.24
CA TRP A 216 -17.19 7.36 -16.78
C TRP A 216 -16.82 7.79 -18.20
N LYS A 217 -15.51 7.94 -18.47
CA LYS A 217 -15.02 8.35 -19.79
C LYS A 217 -15.17 7.24 -20.84
N LEU A 218 -15.07 5.97 -20.44
CA LEU A 218 -15.25 4.81 -21.31
C LEU A 218 -16.72 4.45 -21.55
N THR A 219 -17.65 5.03 -20.78
CA THR A 219 -19.10 4.74 -20.89
C THR A 219 -19.93 6.02 -21.09
N PRO A 220 -19.66 6.82 -22.14
CA PRO A 220 -20.40 8.06 -22.37
C PRO A 220 -21.90 7.81 -22.61
N ASP A 221 -22.24 6.67 -23.23
CA ASP A 221 -23.61 6.33 -23.63
C ASP A 221 -24.52 5.94 -22.47
N ILE A 222 -23.96 5.60 -21.31
CA ILE A 222 -24.75 5.24 -20.13
C ILE A 222 -25.27 6.54 -19.47
N PRO A 223 -26.59 6.67 -19.23
CA PRO A 223 -27.14 7.84 -18.55
C PRO A 223 -26.48 8.10 -17.19
N ILE A 224 -26.25 9.37 -16.85
CA ILE A 224 -25.63 9.79 -15.57
C ILE A 224 -26.42 9.25 -14.37
N LEU A 225 -27.75 9.17 -14.50
CA LEU A 225 -28.66 8.67 -13.47
C LEU A 225 -28.79 7.14 -13.44
N SER A 226 -27.92 6.41 -14.15
CA SER A 226 -27.87 4.95 -14.05
C SER A 226 -27.39 4.53 -12.66
N ARG A 227 -27.89 3.38 -12.18
CA ARG A 227 -27.50 2.80 -10.89
C ARG A 227 -25.97 2.65 -10.75
N GLN A 228 -25.28 2.33 -11.84
CA GLN A 228 -23.83 2.13 -11.86
C GLN A 228 -23.06 3.46 -11.68
N LYS A 229 -23.43 4.52 -12.41
CA LYS A 229 -22.80 5.84 -12.26
C LYS A 229 -23.11 6.47 -10.90
N ILE A 230 -24.36 6.37 -10.42
CA ILE A 230 -24.72 6.83 -9.07
C ILE A 230 -23.90 6.08 -8.00
N PHE A 231 -23.79 4.76 -8.10
CA PHE A 231 -22.99 3.98 -7.16
C PHE A 231 -21.53 4.42 -7.15
N SER A 232 -20.92 4.59 -8.33
CA SER A 232 -19.54 5.07 -8.42
C SER A 232 -19.35 6.49 -7.87
N LEU A 233 -20.33 7.38 -8.03
CA LEU A 233 -20.30 8.73 -7.46
C LEU A 233 -20.37 8.68 -5.93
N ILE A 234 -21.26 7.85 -5.38
CA ILE A 234 -21.38 7.64 -3.93
C ILE A 234 -20.05 7.12 -3.37
N VAL A 235 -19.44 6.13 -4.02
CA VAL A 235 -18.15 5.59 -3.60
C VAL A 235 -17.07 6.68 -3.65
N ALA A 236 -16.99 7.47 -4.72
CA ALA A 236 -16.03 8.57 -4.82
C ALA A 236 -16.20 9.59 -3.70
N VAL A 237 -17.43 10.04 -3.43
CA VAL A 237 -17.73 11.00 -2.36
C VAL A 237 -17.39 10.44 -0.99
N LEU A 238 -17.75 9.18 -0.71
CA LEU A 238 -17.44 8.53 0.57
C LEU A 238 -15.93 8.39 0.77
N VAL A 239 -15.21 7.95 -0.26
CA VAL A 239 -13.75 7.80 -0.20
C VAL A 239 -13.07 9.15 0.03
N ILE A 240 -13.49 10.21 -0.66
CA ILE A 240 -12.98 11.57 -0.43
C ILE A 240 -13.29 12.05 0.99
N ALA A 241 -14.50 11.80 1.49
CA ALA A 241 -14.88 12.20 2.85
C ALA A 241 -14.01 11.50 3.90
N ILE A 242 -13.80 10.18 3.77
CA ILE A 242 -12.93 9.41 4.65
C ILE A 242 -11.49 9.94 4.58
N SER A 243 -10.94 10.12 3.37
CA SER A 243 -9.61 10.71 3.16
C SER A 243 -9.42 12.05 3.86
N VAL A 244 -10.40 12.96 3.76
CA VAL A 244 -10.34 14.27 4.40
C VAL A 244 -10.42 14.15 5.91
N ILE A 245 -11.31 13.30 6.43
CA ILE A 245 -11.44 13.06 7.88
C ILE A 245 -10.15 12.49 8.44
N ASP A 246 -9.55 11.49 7.79
CA ASP A 246 -8.30 10.86 8.23
C ASP A 246 -7.14 11.85 8.22
N LEU A 247 -7.04 12.69 7.18
CA LEU A 247 -6.01 13.72 7.09
C LEU A 247 -6.21 14.80 8.16
N LEU A 248 -7.45 15.22 8.42
CA LEU A 248 -7.76 16.19 9.47
C LEU A 248 -7.44 15.60 10.85
N ASN A 249 -7.84 14.37 11.12
CA ASN A 249 -7.51 13.68 12.37
C ASN A 249 -6.00 13.54 12.54
N PHE A 250 -5.29 13.20 11.45
CA PHE A 250 -3.83 13.11 11.47
C PHE A 250 -3.18 14.44 11.85
N PHE A 251 -3.65 15.59 11.33
CA PHE A 251 -3.07 16.88 11.70
C PHE A 251 -3.53 17.41 13.06
N LEU A 252 -4.75 17.09 13.50
CA LEU A 252 -5.31 17.58 14.76
C LEU A 252 -4.83 16.79 15.98
N TYR A 253 -4.57 15.49 15.84
CA TYR A 253 -4.16 14.60 16.94
C TYR A 253 -2.67 14.26 16.96
N LYS A 254 -1.86 14.84 16.07
CA LYS A 254 -0.39 14.65 16.03
C LYS A 254 0.37 15.43 17.12
N GLU A 255 -0.31 16.26 17.92
CA GLU A 255 0.33 17.06 18.97
C GLU A 255 0.46 16.39 20.36
N ASP A 256 -0.01 15.15 20.54
CA ASP A 256 0.21 14.37 21.77
C ASP A 256 1.21 13.21 21.56
#